data_AF-A0A7S3H899-F1
#
_entry.id   AF-A0A7S3H899-F1
#
_cell.length_a   1.000
_cell.length_b   1.000
_cell.length_c   1.000
_cell.angle_alpha   90.00
_cell.angle_beta   90.00
_cell.angle_gamma   90.00
#
_symmetry.space_group_name_H-M   'P 1'
#
loop_
_entity.id
_entity.type
_entity.pdbx_description
1 polymer ?
#
loop_
_entity_poly.entity_id
_entity_poly.type
_entity_poly.pdbx_seq_one_letter_code
_entity_poly.pdbx_strand_id
1 'polypeptide(L)'
;TRFFVGIQSINLATGQLKHPKRDVPHGTLGAMTFCLFTSFAVLFLGVSLPPGLDAFIHRPRPLTAGFQAMFALPRDQATLLNLPATFMAGSAFMYFYSQQISAMGKSALLNPWFGNTFSVRNTPIVALVTGTAVSFAMCIAMQYSKESRDAIYDLSVLAAMITYLSIFVSFVMFRWYFPTIQREFISPLGIPGAVYGFL
;
A
#
# COMPACT_ATOMS: atom_id res chain seq x y z
N THR A 1 11.56 1.10 -7.25
CA THR A 1 11.27 0.13 -6.16
C THR A 1 9.95 0.37 -5.41
N ARG A 2 9.33 1.55 -5.45
CA ARG A 2 8.12 1.85 -4.62
C ARG A 2 6.76 1.46 -5.22
N PHE A 3 6.71 0.89 -6.42
CA PHE A 3 5.46 0.74 -7.19
C PHE A 3 4.44 -0.26 -6.64
N PHE A 4 4.89 -1.24 -5.84
CA PHE A 4 4.05 -2.37 -5.40
C PHE A 4 3.75 -2.37 -3.90
N VAL A 5 4.24 -1.36 -3.17
CA VAL A 5 4.00 -1.25 -1.73
C VAL A 5 2.53 -0.97 -1.50
N GLY A 6 1.92 -1.72 -0.58
CA GLY A 6 0.52 -1.54 -0.18
C GLY A 6 -0.48 -2.47 -0.87
N ILE A 7 -0.10 -3.27 -1.87
CA ILE A 7 -1.04 -4.23 -2.51
C ILE A 7 -1.69 -5.20 -1.50
N GLN A 8 -1.00 -5.50 -0.41
CA GLN A 8 -1.48 -6.39 0.65
C GLN A 8 -2.60 -5.76 1.51
N SER A 9 -2.80 -4.45 1.45
CA SER A 9 -3.87 -3.77 2.18
C SER A 9 -5.27 -4.19 1.70
N ILE A 10 -5.37 -4.80 0.51
CA ILE A 10 -6.61 -5.39 -0.01
C ILE A 10 -7.20 -6.41 0.99
N ASN A 11 -6.36 -7.11 1.76
CA ASN A 11 -6.80 -8.06 2.78
C ASN A 11 -7.60 -7.38 3.91
N LEU A 12 -7.39 -6.09 4.14
CA LEU A 12 -8.12 -5.34 5.16
C LEU A 12 -9.58 -5.14 4.73
N ALA A 13 -9.87 -5.09 3.43
CA ALA A 13 -11.22 -4.94 2.88
C ALA A 13 -12.08 -6.23 2.99
N THR A 14 -11.55 -7.31 3.54
CA THR A 14 -12.24 -8.62 3.67
C THR A 14 -13.61 -8.54 4.33
N GLY A 15 -13.79 -7.65 5.31
CA GLY A 15 -15.05 -7.51 6.05
C GLY A 15 -16.24 -7.04 5.22
N GLN A 16 -16.01 -6.54 4.00
CA GLN A 16 -17.06 -6.05 3.10
C GLN A 16 -17.32 -6.97 1.90
N LEU A 17 -16.55 -8.06 1.75
CA LEU A 17 -16.67 -8.98 0.62
C LEU A 17 -17.69 -10.08 0.92
N LYS A 18 -18.47 -10.47 -0.11
CA LYS A 18 -19.40 -11.60 -0.02
C LYS A 18 -18.68 -12.94 0.08
N HIS A 19 -17.60 -13.13 -0.68
CA HIS A 19 -16.81 -14.35 -0.71
C HIS A 19 -15.31 -14.04 -0.53
N PRO A 20 -14.87 -13.64 0.68
CA PRO A 20 -13.51 -13.14 0.90
C PRO A 20 -12.42 -14.15 0.53
N LYS A 21 -12.66 -15.45 0.76
CA LYS A 21 -11.68 -16.51 0.48
C LYS A 21 -11.35 -16.69 -1.00
N ARG A 22 -12.28 -16.31 -1.90
CA ARG A 22 -12.10 -16.37 -3.35
C ARG A 22 -11.76 -15.00 -3.93
N ASP A 23 -12.50 -13.97 -3.52
CA ASP A 23 -12.43 -12.67 -4.18
C ASP A 23 -11.14 -11.90 -3.82
N VAL A 24 -10.62 -12.07 -2.61
CA VAL A 24 -9.35 -11.45 -2.18
C VAL A 24 -8.16 -11.92 -3.01
N PRO A 25 -7.86 -13.25 -3.13
CA PRO A 25 -6.68 -13.68 -3.87
C PRO A 25 -6.75 -13.32 -5.36
N HIS A 26 -7.93 -13.41 -5.99
CA HIS A 26 -8.11 -12.95 -7.37
C HIS A 26 -7.95 -11.43 -7.48
N GLY A 27 -8.46 -10.66 -6.53
CA GLY A 27 -8.29 -9.21 -6.46
C GLY A 27 -6.81 -8.81 -6.31
N THR A 28 -6.05 -9.51 -5.47
CA THR A 28 -4.61 -9.27 -5.30
C THR A 28 -3.84 -9.58 -6.58
N LEU A 29 -4.13 -10.68 -7.28
CA LEU A 29 -3.51 -11.00 -8.57
C LEU A 29 -3.85 -9.99 -9.66
N GLY A 30 -5.10 -9.55 -9.74
CA GLY A 30 -5.54 -8.50 -10.66
C GLY A 30 -4.84 -7.17 -10.38
N ALA A 31 -4.74 -6.77 -9.12
CA ALA A 31 -4.00 -5.57 -8.72
C ALA A 31 -2.51 -5.67 -9.06
N MET A 32 -1.88 -6.81 -8.78
CA MET A 32 -0.45 -7.03 -9.04
C MET A 32 -0.13 -6.99 -10.54
N THR A 33 -0.94 -7.63 -11.37
CA THR A 33 -0.79 -7.58 -12.84
C THR A 33 -0.99 -6.17 -13.38
N PHE A 34 -2.03 -5.46 -12.93
CA PHE A 34 -2.27 -4.06 -13.32
C PHE A 34 -1.12 -3.13 -12.89
N CYS A 35 -0.63 -3.25 -11.66
CA CYS A 35 0.52 -2.50 -11.17
C CYS A 35 1.78 -2.80 -11.97
N LEU A 36 1.97 -4.05 -12.39
CA LEU A 36 3.12 -4.45 -13.21
C LEU A 36 3.08 -3.77 -14.58
N PHE A 37 1.96 -3.88 -15.29
CA PHE A 37 1.78 -3.25 -16.60
C PHE A 37 1.92 -1.73 -16.53
N THR A 38 1.28 -1.09 -15.54
CA THR A 38 1.37 0.37 -15.37
C THR A 38 2.77 0.82 -14.98
N SER A 39 3.49 0.05 -14.16
CA SER A 39 4.90 0.33 -13.83
C SER A 39 5.80 0.25 -15.06
N PHE A 40 5.66 -0.81 -15.87
CA PHE A 40 6.40 -0.93 -17.13
C PHE A 40 6.07 0.21 -18.08
N ALA A 41 4.79 0.58 -18.22
CA ALA A 41 4.39 1.70 -19.06
C ALA A 41 5.02 3.03 -18.59
N VAL A 42 4.99 3.33 -17.28
CA VAL A 42 5.60 4.54 -16.72
C VAL A 42 7.11 4.57 -16.92
N LEU A 43 7.79 3.43 -16.74
CA LEU A 43 9.23 3.33 -16.99
C LEU A 43 9.55 3.51 -18.48
N PHE A 44 8.84 2.81 -19.36
CA PHE A 44 9.05 2.87 -20.80
C PHE A 44 8.82 4.28 -21.34
N LEU A 45 7.71 4.93 -20.96
CA LEU A 45 7.43 6.31 -21.32
C LEU A 45 8.46 7.26 -20.72
N GLY A 46 8.83 7.08 -19.45
CA GLY A 46 9.82 7.92 -18.77
C GLY A 46 11.19 7.94 -19.44
N VAL A 47 11.65 6.79 -19.95
CA VAL A 47 12.94 6.67 -20.67
C VAL A 47 12.84 7.17 -22.11
N SER A 48 11.66 7.08 -22.73
CA SER A 48 11.45 7.53 -24.11
C SER A 48 11.45 9.06 -24.27
N LEU A 49 11.39 9.83 -23.18
CA LEU A 49 11.40 11.30 -23.21
C LEU A 49 12.81 11.88 -22.90
N PRO A 50 13.22 12.98 -23.56
CA PRO A 50 14.44 13.72 -23.19
C PRO A 50 14.32 14.22 -21.73
N PRO A 51 15.32 14.07 -20.85
CA PRO A 51 16.76 13.87 -21.08
C PRO A 51 17.25 12.40 -21.07
N GLY A 52 16.36 11.41 -21.15
CA GLY A 52 16.72 9.99 -21.13
C GLY A 52 16.97 9.39 -19.73
N LEU A 53 17.61 8.22 -19.69
CA LEU A 53 17.71 7.34 -18.51
C LEU A 53 18.41 8.00 -17.30
N ASP A 54 19.50 8.74 -17.52
CA ASP A 54 20.35 9.31 -16.44
C ASP A 54 19.60 10.34 -15.60
N ALA A 55 18.75 11.15 -16.22
CA ALA A 55 17.93 12.12 -15.50
C ALA A 55 16.75 11.48 -14.77
N PHE A 56 16.34 10.26 -15.14
CA PHE A 56 15.17 9.59 -14.58
C PHE A 56 15.48 8.83 -13.29
N ILE A 57 16.69 8.25 -13.17
CA ILE A 57 17.12 7.43 -12.02
C ILE A 57 17.07 8.21 -10.70
N HIS A 58 17.42 9.50 -10.72
CA HIS A 58 17.51 10.33 -9.51
C HIS A 58 16.22 11.09 -9.16
N ARG A 59 15.12 10.89 -9.90
CA ARG A 59 13.89 11.66 -9.69
C ARG A 59 12.90 10.88 -8.82
N PRO A 60 12.55 11.38 -7.61
CA PRO A 60 11.57 10.72 -6.75
C PRO A 60 10.12 10.82 -7.29
N ARG A 61 9.87 11.67 -8.30
CA ARG A 61 8.54 11.93 -8.88
C ARG A 61 8.59 11.79 -10.40
N PRO A 62 8.59 10.55 -10.93
CA PRO A 62 8.77 10.30 -12.36
C PRO A 62 7.62 10.85 -13.20
N LEU A 63 6.39 10.76 -12.71
CA LEU A 63 5.19 11.15 -13.48
C LEU A 63 5.11 12.67 -13.71
N THR A 64 5.43 13.48 -12.69
CA THR A 64 5.50 14.95 -12.85
C THR A 64 6.56 15.35 -13.86
N ALA A 65 7.75 14.73 -13.80
CA ALA A 65 8.82 15.00 -14.75
C ALA A 65 8.43 14.60 -16.19
N GLY A 66 7.73 13.48 -16.35
CA GLY A 66 7.19 13.04 -17.64
C GLY A 66 6.20 14.05 -18.24
N PHE A 67 5.26 14.57 -17.45
CA PHE A 67 4.30 15.59 -17.94
C PHE A 67 4.98 16.90 -18.34
N GLN A 68 6.03 17.32 -17.63
CA GLN A 68 6.81 18.50 -18.02
C GLN A 68 7.49 18.30 -19.37
N ALA A 69 8.10 17.14 -19.58
CA ALA A 69 8.81 16.83 -20.81
C ALA A 69 7.86 16.62 -22.01
N MET A 70 6.68 16.03 -21.79
CA MET A 70 5.73 15.71 -22.86
C MET A 70 4.95 16.94 -23.36
N PHE A 71 4.49 17.78 -22.43
CA PHE A 71 3.60 18.91 -22.74
C PHE A 71 4.31 20.27 -22.67
N ALA A 72 5.63 20.29 -22.43
CA ALA A 72 6.41 21.51 -22.20
C ALA A 72 5.80 22.43 -21.12
N LEU A 73 5.15 21.84 -20.11
CA LEU A 73 4.41 22.57 -19.07
C LEU A 73 5.33 23.01 -17.92
N PRO A 74 5.06 24.18 -17.32
CA PRO A 74 5.64 24.56 -16.04
C PRO A 74 5.28 23.55 -14.93
N ARG A 75 6.13 23.46 -13.91
CA ARG A 75 6.03 22.44 -12.84
C ARG A 75 4.69 22.45 -12.13
N ASP A 76 4.10 23.63 -11.95
CA ASP A 76 2.85 23.80 -11.21
C ASP A 76 1.69 23.16 -11.97
N GLN A 77 1.62 23.37 -13.29
CA GLN A 77 0.62 22.75 -14.17
C GLN A 77 0.81 21.24 -14.26
N ALA A 78 2.05 20.76 -14.36
CA ALA A 78 2.34 19.32 -14.33
C ALA A 78 2.00 18.66 -12.98
N THR A 79 2.07 19.41 -11.87
CA THR A 79 1.69 18.90 -10.55
C THR A 79 0.17 18.85 -10.38
N LEU A 80 -0.56 19.82 -10.96
CA LEU A 80 -2.03 19.80 -11.00
C LEU A 80 -2.58 18.53 -11.66
N LEU A 81 -1.95 18.06 -12.75
CA LEU A 81 -2.31 16.80 -13.40
C LEU A 81 -2.15 15.56 -12.49
N ASN A 82 -1.27 15.62 -11.48
CA ASN A 82 -1.03 14.54 -10.53
C ASN A 82 -1.91 14.60 -9.26
N LEU A 83 -2.63 15.71 -9.04
CA LEU A 83 -3.48 15.85 -7.86
C LEU A 83 -4.61 14.81 -7.80
N PRO A 84 -5.35 14.50 -8.88
CA PRO A 84 -6.44 13.52 -8.81
C PRO A 84 -5.94 12.14 -8.37
N ALA A 85 -4.78 11.71 -8.90
CA ALA A 85 -4.16 10.44 -8.53
C ALA A 85 -3.74 10.42 -7.05
N THR A 86 -3.16 11.52 -6.57
CA THR A 86 -2.72 11.65 -5.17
C THR A 86 -3.90 11.67 -4.20
N PHE A 87 -4.98 12.35 -4.56
CA PHE A 87 -6.21 12.41 -3.77
C PHE A 87 -6.88 11.04 -3.66
N MET A 88 -6.98 10.31 -4.78
CA MET A 88 -7.50 8.94 -4.79
C MET A 88 -6.66 7.98 -3.96
N ALA A 89 -5.32 8.06 -4.07
CA ALA A 89 -4.43 7.23 -3.26
C ALA A 89 -4.58 7.54 -1.76
N GLY A 90 -4.65 8.83 -1.39
CA GLY A 90 -4.84 9.27 -0.02
C GLY A 90 -6.14 8.73 0.59
N SER A 91 -7.26 8.84 -0.12
CA SER A 91 -8.55 8.32 0.36
C SER A 91 -8.59 6.79 0.44
N ALA A 92 -7.90 6.08 -0.46
CA ALA A 92 -7.77 4.62 -0.41
C ALA A 92 -6.97 4.16 0.83
N PHE A 93 -5.81 4.77 1.09
CA PHE A 93 -5.05 4.48 2.32
C PHE A 93 -5.82 4.87 3.58
N MET A 94 -6.65 5.93 3.50
CA MET A 94 -7.55 6.34 4.56
C MET A 94 -8.49 5.21 5.00
N TYR A 95 -9.10 4.56 4.01
CA TYR A 95 -9.95 3.40 4.24
C TYR A 95 -9.15 2.23 4.86
N PHE A 96 -7.99 1.89 4.30
CA PHE A 96 -7.22 0.73 4.75
C PHE A 96 -6.71 0.84 6.20
N TYR A 97 -6.11 1.96 6.59
CA TYR A 97 -5.61 2.10 7.96
C TYR A 97 -6.78 2.08 8.96
N SER A 98 -7.94 2.66 8.62
CA SER A 98 -9.08 2.72 9.53
C SER A 98 -9.60 1.32 9.86
N GLN A 99 -9.63 0.45 8.85
CA GLN A 99 -10.03 -0.93 8.98
C GLN A 99 -9.00 -1.77 9.75
N GLN A 100 -7.70 -1.48 9.59
CA GLN A 100 -6.63 -2.10 10.37
C GLN A 100 -6.75 -1.76 11.87
N ILE A 101 -6.92 -0.48 12.22
CA ILE A 101 -7.08 -0.04 13.61
C ILE A 101 -8.37 -0.61 14.21
N SER A 102 -9.46 -0.64 13.45
CA SER A 102 -10.72 -1.24 13.91
C SER A 102 -10.59 -2.74 14.17
N ALA A 103 -9.87 -3.47 13.30
CA ALA A 103 -9.60 -4.89 13.51
C ALA A 103 -8.81 -5.11 14.81
N MET A 104 -7.76 -4.32 15.07
CA MET A 104 -7.00 -4.39 16.33
C MET A 104 -7.86 -4.11 17.57
N GLY A 105 -8.80 -3.16 17.50
CA GLY A 105 -9.75 -2.89 18.57
C GLY A 105 -10.71 -4.07 18.83
N LYS A 106 -11.14 -4.79 17.79
CA LYS A 106 -11.99 -5.99 17.93
C LYS A 106 -11.23 -7.21 18.47
N SER A 107 -9.92 -7.29 18.22
CA SER A 107 -9.05 -8.36 18.72
C SER A 107 -8.58 -8.17 20.17
N ALA A 108 -9.06 -7.14 20.86
CA ALA A 108 -8.60 -6.73 22.21
C ALA A 108 -7.10 -6.37 22.30
N LEU A 109 -6.42 -6.16 21.16
CA LEU A 109 -5.05 -5.63 21.09
C LEU A 109 -5.01 -4.12 21.38
N LEU A 110 -6.10 -3.42 21.04
CA LEU A 110 -6.33 -2.02 21.38
C LEU A 110 -7.58 -1.89 22.26
N ASN A 111 -7.74 -0.70 22.86
CA ASN A 111 -8.94 -0.36 23.63
C ASN A 111 -10.22 -0.65 22.80
N PRO A 112 -11.23 -1.36 23.35
CA PRO A 112 -12.46 -1.73 22.63
C PRO A 112 -13.16 -0.56 21.90
N TRP A 113 -12.95 0.67 22.36
CA TRP A 113 -13.48 1.89 21.74
C TRP A 113 -13.08 2.03 20.26
N PHE A 114 -11.89 1.58 19.86
CA PHE A 114 -11.43 1.61 18.47
C PHE A 114 -12.13 0.57 17.58
N GLY A 115 -12.65 -0.50 18.19
CA GLY A 115 -13.40 -1.55 17.50
C GLY A 115 -14.86 -1.18 17.21
N ASN A 116 -15.36 -0.09 17.81
CA ASN A 116 -16.75 0.32 17.69
C ASN A 116 -17.03 0.92 16.30
N THR A 117 -18.00 0.37 15.59
CA THR A 117 -18.44 0.81 14.27
C THR A 117 -19.79 1.49 14.36
N PHE A 118 -19.95 2.66 13.74
CA PHE A 118 -21.18 3.44 13.86
C PHE A 118 -22.18 3.12 12.73
N SER A 119 -23.36 2.61 13.11
CA SER A 119 -24.61 2.50 12.32
C SER A 119 -24.50 1.90 10.90
N VAL A 120 -25.54 2.11 10.07
CA VAL A 120 -25.93 1.45 8.79
C VAL A 120 -24.80 1.13 7.79
N ARG A 121 -23.67 1.84 7.82
CA ARG A 121 -22.53 1.61 6.92
C ARG A 121 -21.33 0.89 7.55
N ASN A 122 -21.41 0.50 8.83
CA ASN A 122 -20.34 -0.17 9.58
C ASN A 122 -18.98 0.57 9.50
N THR A 123 -19.02 1.91 9.46
CA THR A 123 -17.80 2.72 9.31
C THR A 123 -17.12 2.90 10.68
N PRO A 124 -15.82 2.60 10.82
CA PRO A 124 -15.09 2.80 12.07
C PRO A 124 -14.63 4.26 12.21
N ILE A 125 -15.55 5.15 12.61
CA ILE A 125 -15.29 6.61 12.68
C ILE A 125 -14.16 6.93 13.66
N VAL A 126 -14.12 6.27 14.83
CA VAL A 126 -13.08 6.49 15.85
C VAL A 126 -11.69 6.15 15.29
N ALA A 127 -11.57 5.00 14.62
CA ALA A 127 -10.33 4.58 13.97
C ALA A 127 -9.92 5.54 12.84
N LEU A 128 -10.89 6.05 12.08
CA LEU A 128 -10.66 7.00 11.00
C LEU A 128 -10.08 8.31 11.53
N VAL A 129 -10.75 8.94 12.49
CA VAL A 129 -10.37 10.24 13.06
C VAL A 129 -9.02 10.15 13.77
N THR A 130 -8.81 9.10 14.57
CA THR A 130 -7.53 8.91 15.29
C THR A 130 -6.37 8.66 14.32
N GLY A 131 -6.55 7.82 13.31
CA GLY A 131 -5.52 7.60 12.28
C GLY A 131 -5.21 8.88 11.49
N THR A 132 -6.22 9.67 11.13
CA THR A 132 -6.00 10.97 10.46
C THR A 132 -5.26 11.94 11.36
N ALA A 133 -5.66 12.06 12.64
CA ALA A 133 -5.04 12.97 13.60
C ALA A 133 -3.56 12.63 13.82
N VAL A 134 -3.23 11.35 13.98
CA VAL A 134 -1.84 10.88 14.13
C VAL A 134 -1.05 11.14 12.85
N SER A 135 -1.62 10.83 11.68
CA SER A 135 -0.95 11.09 10.39
C SER A 135 -0.69 12.59 10.17
N PHE A 136 -1.64 13.43 10.55
CA PHE A 136 -1.51 14.89 10.47
C PHE A 136 -0.45 15.42 11.45
N ALA A 137 -0.43 14.92 12.69
CA ALA A 137 0.61 15.24 13.66
C ALA A 137 2.00 14.83 13.17
N MET A 138 2.14 13.66 12.54
CA MET A 138 3.39 13.25 11.89
C MET A 138 3.79 14.18 10.74
N CYS A 139 2.85 14.59 9.89
CA CYS A 139 3.11 15.56 8.82
C CYS A 139 3.63 16.89 9.37
N ILE A 140 3.07 17.37 10.48
CA ILE A 140 3.54 18.57 11.18
C ILE A 140 4.95 18.35 11.73
N ALA A 141 5.21 17.23 12.41
CA ALA A 141 6.54 16.91 12.95
C ALA A 141 7.61 16.87 11.85
N MET A 142 7.27 16.29 10.70
CA MET A 142 8.10 16.28 9.49
C MET A 142 8.36 17.68 8.92
N GLN A 143 7.52 18.67 9.20
CA GLN A 143 7.72 20.03 8.72
C GLN A 143 8.85 20.78 9.45
N TYR A 144 9.11 20.44 10.70
CA TYR A 144 10.06 21.18 11.56
C TYR A 144 11.54 20.84 11.31
N SER A 145 11.88 19.64 10.83
CA SER A 145 13.26 19.29 10.45
C SER A 145 13.32 18.33 9.26
N LYS A 146 14.25 18.58 8.32
CA LYS A 146 14.47 17.71 7.16
C LYS A 146 14.99 16.33 7.57
N GLU A 147 15.88 16.27 8.56
CA GLU A 147 16.45 15.00 9.04
C GLU A 147 15.36 14.05 9.58
N SER A 148 14.32 14.58 10.23
CA SER A 148 13.20 13.76 10.68
C SER A 148 12.41 13.13 9.54
N ARG A 149 12.40 13.73 8.34
CA ARG A 149 11.68 13.14 7.18
C ARG A 149 12.35 11.89 6.67
N ASP A 150 13.66 11.96 6.47
CA ASP A 150 14.43 10.84 5.94
C ASP A 150 14.49 9.71 6.96
N ALA A 151 14.66 10.03 8.25
CA ALA A 151 14.63 9.05 9.33
C ALA A 151 13.28 8.32 9.46
N ILE A 152 12.14 9.04 9.41
CA ILE A 152 10.82 8.41 9.48
C ILE A 152 10.55 7.57 8.23
N TYR A 153 11.05 8.02 7.06
CA TYR A 153 10.94 7.26 5.83
C TYR A 153 11.70 5.94 5.91
N ASP A 154 12.95 5.95 6.36
CA ASP A 154 13.78 4.75 6.49
C ASP A 154 13.20 3.78 7.52
N LEU A 155 12.68 4.30 8.65
CA LEU A 155 11.96 3.50 9.64
C LEU A 155 10.71 2.84 9.04
N SER A 156 9.97 3.55 8.19
CA SER A 156 8.78 3.02 7.53
C SER A 156 9.14 1.89 6.55
N VAL A 157 10.24 2.04 5.81
CA VAL A 157 10.74 0.98 4.92
C VAL A 157 11.15 -0.25 5.73
N LEU A 158 11.87 -0.06 6.84
CA LEU A 158 12.27 -1.17 7.72
C LEU A 158 11.05 -1.91 8.29
N ALA A 159 10.04 -1.19 8.78
CA ALA A 159 8.80 -1.77 9.28
C ALA A 159 8.04 -2.55 8.19
N ALA A 160 8.02 -2.03 6.96
CA ALA A 160 7.43 -2.72 5.82
C ALA A 160 8.16 -4.04 5.50
N MET A 161 9.50 -4.04 5.54
CA MET A 161 10.29 -5.25 5.31
C MET A 161 10.00 -6.32 6.37
N ILE A 162 9.95 -5.95 7.65
CA ILE A 162 9.62 -6.87 8.75
C ILE A 162 8.22 -7.46 8.56
N THR A 163 7.26 -6.62 8.14
CA THR A 163 5.89 -7.07 7.87
C THR A 163 5.85 -8.09 6.74
N TYR A 164 6.58 -7.86 5.64
CA TYR A 164 6.64 -8.80 4.53
C TYR A 164 7.31 -10.12 4.90
N LEU A 165 8.40 -10.09 5.68
CA LEU A 165 9.01 -11.29 6.24
C LEU A 165 8.01 -12.08 7.10
N SER A 166 7.26 -11.41 7.97
CA SER A 166 6.26 -12.05 8.82
C SER A 166 5.15 -12.75 8.01
N ILE A 167 4.77 -12.19 6.87
CA ILE A 167 3.77 -12.79 5.96
C ILE A 167 4.32 -14.05 5.30
N PHE A 168 5.56 -14.04 4.83
CA PHE A 168 6.18 -15.24 4.24
C PHE A 168 6.36 -16.36 5.27
N VAL A 169 6.82 -16.03 6.49
CA VAL A 169 6.94 -17.00 7.59
C VAL A 169 5.57 -17.56 7.96
N SER A 170 4.55 -16.71 8.08
CA SER A 170 3.18 -17.14 8.36
C SER A 170 2.66 -18.10 7.30
N PHE A 171 2.92 -17.82 6.01
CA PHE A 171 2.51 -18.70 4.91
C PHE A 171 3.13 -20.10 5.02
N VAL A 172 4.44 -20.19 5.32
CA VAL A 172 5.14 -21.47 5.50
C VAL A 172 4.61 -22.22 6.72
N MET A 173 4.45 -21.53 7.85
CA MET A 173 3.91 -22.12 9.08
C MET A 173 2.49 -22.67 8.88
N PHE A 174 1.59 -21.91 8.24
CA PHE A 174 0.22 -22.38 7.96
C PHE A 174 0.18 -23.60 7.03
N ARG A 175 1.16 -23.74 6.13
CA ARG A 175 1.25 -24.91 5.26
C ARG A 175 1.68 -26.17 6.03
N TRP A 176 2.55 -26.00 7.02
CA TRP A 176 3.10 -27.10 7.81
C TRP A 176 2.18 -27.55 8.96
N TYR A 177 1.67 -26.61 9.75
CA TYR A 177 0.87 -26.91 10.94
C TYR A 177 -0.61 -27.22 10.64
N PHE A 178 -1.14 -26.70 9.53
CA PHE A 178 -2.56 -26.88 9.17
C PHE A 178 -2.74 -27.45 7.75
N PRO A 179 -2.33 -28.71 7.51
CA PRO A 179 -2.43 -29.32 6.19
C PRO A 179 -3.88 -29.66 5.79
N THR A 180 -4.77 -29.91 6.76
CA THR A 180 -6.15 -30.40 6.56
C THR A 180 -7.21 -29.32 6.32
N ILE A 181 -6.85 -28.03 6.39
CA ILE A 181 -7.80 -26.94 6.13
C ILE A 181 -8.18 -26.91 4.64
N GLN A 182 -9.48 -26.85 4.35
CA GLN A 182 -9.97 -26.65 2.98
C GLN A 182 -9.53 -25.27 2.46
N ARG A 183 -8.73 -25.27 1.38
CA ARG A 183 -8.22 -24.07 0.73
C ARG A 183 -8.99 -23.82 -0.56
N GLU A 184 -9.82 -22.77 -0.57
CA GLU A 184 -10.55 -22.34 -1.77
C GLU A 184 -9.60 -21.71 -2.82
N PHE A 185 -8.45 -21.21 -2.38
CA PHE A 185 -7.39 -20.71 -3.25
C PHE A 185 -6.05 -21.35 -2.88
N ILE A 186 -5.35 -21.86 -3.89
CA ILE A 186 -4.02 -22.46 -3.75
C ILE A 186 -3.04 -21.59 -4.54
N SER A 187 -1.99 -21.12 -3.87
CA SER A 187 -0.90 -20.36 -4.50
C SER A 187 -0.29 -21.19 -5.65
N PRO A 188 -0.23 -20.65 -6.89
CA PRO A 188 0.35 -21.37 -8.03
C PRO A 188 1.87 -21.55 -7.90
N LEU A 189 2.55 -20.67 -7.16
CA LEU A 189 4.00 -20.72 -6.93
C LEU A 189 4.39 -21.51 -5.67
N GLY A 190 3.42 -21.89 -4.84
CA GLY A 190 3.60 -22.74 -3.67
C GLY A 190 4.67 -22.25 -2.68
N ILE A 191 5.33 -23.20 -2.03
CA ILE A 191 6.44 -22.97 -1.09
C ILE A 191 7.68 -22.36 -1.78
N PRO A 192 8.08 -22.76 -3.01
CA PRO A 192 9.22 -22.17 -3.70
C PRO A 192 9.13 -20.64 -3.85
N GLY A 193 7.93 -20.12 -4.16
CA GLY A 193 7.70 -18.68 -4.25
C GLY A 193 7.86 -17.95 -2.91
N ALA A 194 7.51 -18.60 -1.80
CA ALA A 194 7.69 -18.03 -0.47
C ALA A 194 9.16 -18.02 -0.04
N VAL A 195 9.94 -19.04 -0.42
CA VAL A 195 11.39 -19.09 -0.16
C VAL A 195 12.13 -18.05 -1.00
N TYR A 196 11.76 -17.87 -2.27
CA TYR A 196 12.34 -16.82 -3.11
C TYR A 196 11.98 -15.42 -2.62
N GLY A 197 10.77 -15.21 -2.10
CA GLY A 197 10.39 -13.92 -1.51
C GLY A 197 11.04 -13.61 -0.17
N PHE A 198 11.59 -14.63 0.51
CA PHE A 198 12.31 -14.49 1.77
C PHE A 198 13.80 -14.15 1.57
N LEU A 199 14.39 -14.61 0.46
CA LEU A 199 15.77 -14.33 0.04
C LEU A 199 15.90 -12.92 -0.56
#